data_AF-A0A382QU69-F1
#
_entry.id   AF-A0A382QU69-F1
#
_cell.length_a   1.000
_cell.length_b   1.000
_cell.length_c   1.000
_cell.angle_alpha   90.00
_cell.angle_beta   90.00
_cell.angle_gamma   90.00
#
_symmetry.space_group_name_H-M   'P 1'
#
loop_
_entity.id
_entity.type
_entity.pdbx_description
1 polymer ?
#
loop_
_entity_poly.entity_id
_entity_poly.type
_entity_poly.pdbx_seq_one_letter_code
_entity_poly.pdbx_strand_id
1 'polypeptide(L)'
;MNHTGHVVGGIIAGGAVCFLASTTGDVELGWETLNEMSESPLSPTQNTKTLLGLFMTSLFMALFPDLDIQSVSQRWFFRIVFVLMGIMHFSGRYDLFVIVAFCAILPVLHQHRGWTHWKITPWAIAVFLAIVQEYFHAQQRTYGGFEWENVLELLERYWLFVV
;
A
#
# COMPACT_ATOMS: atom_id res chain seq x y z
N MET A 1 17.06 -13.82 -0.36
CA MET A 1 15.63 -13.84 0.01
C MET A 1 15.00 -15.17 -0.40
N ASN A 2 14.22 -15.83 0.47
CA ASN A 2 13.48 -17.04 0.12
C ASN A 2 12.21 -16.66 -0.66
N HIS A 3 12.31 -16.54 -1.99
CA HIS A 3 11.22 -16.08 -2.84
C HIS A 3 9.91 -16.84 -2.62
N THR A 4 9.97 -18.17 -2.52
CA THR A 4 8.79 -19.01 -2.27
C THR A 4 8.14 -18.70 -0.93
N GLY A 5 8.94 -18.48 0.11
CA GLY A 5 8.44 -18.09 1.43
C GLY A 5 7.73 -16.73 1.43
N HIS A 6 8.25 -15.75 0.68
CA HIS A 6 7.62 -14.43 0.54
C HIS A 6 6.33 -14.48 -0.27
N VAL A 7 6.28 -15.27 -1.35
CA VAL A 7 5.04 -15.50 -2.10
C VAL A 7 3.97 -16.14 -1.21
N VAL A 8 4.32 -17.24 -0.53
CA VAL A 8 3.39 -17.95 0.36
C VAL A 8 2.94 -17.06 1.51
N GLY A 9 3.87 -16.36 2.17
CA GLY A 9 3.55 -15.40 3.22
C GLY A 9 2.64 -14.28 2.74
N GLY A 10 2.89 -13.71 1.55
CA GLY A 10 2.06 -12.68 0.94
C GLY A 10 0.64 -13.15 0.61
N ILE A 11 0.49 -14.38 0.10
CA ILE A 11 -0.81 -15.00 -0.16
C ILE A 11 -1.58 -15.20 1.16
N ILE A 12 -0.93 -15.74 2.19
CA ILE A 12 -1.54 -15.96 3.50
C ILE A 12 -1.96 -14.62 4.13
N ALA A 13 -1.07 -13.63 4.15
CA ALA A 13 -1.36 -12.31 4.69
C ALA A 13 -2.48 -11.60 3.91
N GLY A 14 -2.45 -11.67 2.57
CA GLY A 14 -3.49 -11.08 1.73
C GLY A 14 -4.86 -11.71 1.99
N GLY A 15 -4.92 -13.03 2.12
CA GLY A 15 -6.13 -13.74 2.52
C GLY A 15 -6.62 -13.34 3.91
N ALA A 16 -5.71 -13.21 4.89
CA ALA A 16 -6.04 -12.79 6.25
C ALA A 16 -6.63 -11.36 6.29
N VAL A 17 -6.04 -10.42 5.55
CA VAL A 17 -6.55 -9.04 5.47
C VAL A 17 -7.92 -8.99 4.80
N CYS A 18 -8.13 -9.75 3.72
CA CYS A 18 -9.45 -9.85 3.08
C CYS A 18 -10.50 -10.45 4.03
N PHE A 19 -10.12 -11.49 4.78
CA PHE A 19 -10.99 -12.09 5.79
C PHE A 19 -11.33 -11.10 6.90
N LEU A 20 -10.35 -10.35 7.43
CA LEU A 20 -10.59 -9.33 8.46
C LEU A 20 -11.52 -8.22 7.95
N ALA A 21 -11.27 -7.70 6.75
CA ALA A 21 -12.14 -6.72 6.09
C ALA A 21 -13.58 -7.24 5.94
N SER A 22 -13.74 -8.56 5.77
CA SER A 22 -15.06 -9.18 5.75
C SER A 22 -15.71 -9.27 7.12
N THR A 23 -14.97 -9.72 8.14
CA THR A 23 -15.51 -9.86 9.50
C THR A 23 -15.83 -8.54 10.18
N THR A 24 -15.19 -7.44 9.76
CA THR A 24 -15.41 -6.09 10.28
C THR A 24 -16.62 -5.39 9.64
N GLY A 25 -17.21 -5.99 8.59
CA GLY A 25 -18.34 -5.43 7.85
C GLY A 25 -17.95 -4.39 6.81
N ASP A 26 -16.65 -4.15 6.60
CA ASP A 26 -16.16 -3.20 5.60
C ASP A 26 -16.38 -3.72 4.16
N VAL A 27 -16.31 -5.05 3.96
CA VAL A 27 -16.56 -5.66 2.64
C VAL A 27 -17.28 -7.01 2.74
N GLU A 28 -18.36 -7.22 1.99
CA GLU A 28 -19.01 -8.53 1.91
C GLU A 28 -18.20 -9.50 1.03
N LEU A 29 -17.85 -10.65 1.60
CA LEU A 29 -17.08 -11.69 0.93
C LEU A 29 -18.01 -12.89 0.75
N GLY A 30 -18.52 -13.05 -0.47
CA GLY A 30 -19.54 -14.04 -0.79
C GLY A 30 -19.28 -14.75 -2.12
N TRP A 31 -20.11 -15.75 -2.41
CA TRP A 31 -20.07 -16.45 -3.70
C TRP A 31 -20.32 -15.52 -4.88
N GLU A 32 -21.08 -14.43 -4.67
CA GLU A 32 -21.32 -13.41 -5.69
C GLU A 32 -20.03 -12.69 -6.08
N THR A 33 -19.19 -12.30 -5.12
CA THR A 33 -17.88 -11.68 -5.36
C THR A 33 -16.96 -12.59 -6.18
N LEU A 34 -17.00 -13.89 -5.92
CA LEU A 34 -16.18 -14.89 -6.63
C LEU A 34 -16.68 -15.14 -8.05
N ASN A 35 -18.00 -15.26 -8.23
CA ASN A 35 -18.61 -15.36 -9.56
C ASN A 35 -18.34 -14.10 -10.38
N GLU A 36 -18.42 -12.92 -9.76
CA GLU A 36 -18.13 -11.65 -10.41
C GLU A 36 -16.68 -11.59 -10.89
N MET A 37 -15.72 -12.03 -10.07
CA MET A 37 -14.31 -12.10 -10.46
C MET A 37 -14.08 -13.02 -11.67
N SER A 38 -14.88 -14.09 -11.78
CA SER A 38 -14.82 -15.03 -12.90
C SER A 38 -15.48 -14.48 -14.17
N GLU A 39 -16.61 -13.79 -14.05
CA GLU A 39 -17.42 -13.37 -15.20
C GLU A 39 -17.06 -11.97 -15.71
N SER A 40 -16.65 -11.06 -14.82
CA SER A 40 -16.44 -9.64 -15.10
C SER A 40 -15.09 -9.11 -14.59
N PRO A 41 -13.95 -9.78 -14.89
CA PRO A 41 -12.65 -9.46 -14.28
C PRO A 41 -12.14 -8.05 -14.56
N LEU A 42 -12.62 -7.39 -15.63
CA LEU A 42 -12.18 -6.06 -16.06
C LEU A 42 -13.12 -4.94 -15.59
N SER A 43 -14.28 -5.26 -15.02
CA SER A 43 -15.26 -4.28 -14.53
C SER A 43 -15.79 -4.63 -13.13
N PRO A 44 -14.90 -4.80 -12.13
CA PRO A 44 -15.32 -5.18 -10.78
C PRO A 44 -16.12 -4.07 -10.08
N THR A 45 -17.06 -4.48 -9.25
CA THR A 45 -17.79 -3.68 -8.27
C THR A 45 -16.83 -3.13 -7.22
N GLN A 46 -17.32 -2.18 -6.42
CA GLN A 46 -16.49 -1.54 -5.39
C GLN A 46 -15.96 -2.55 -4.36
N ASN A 47 -16.75 -3.53 -3.96
CA ASN A 47 -16.34 -4.57 -3.01
C ASN A 47 -15.19 -5.42 -3.58
N THR A 48 -15.36 -5.91 -4.81
CA THR A 48 -14.34 -6.71 -5.52
C THR A 48 -13.06 -5.90 -5.76
N LYS A 49 -13.18 -4.60 -6.10
CA LYS A 49 -12.02 -3.69 -6.20
C LYS A 49 -11.28 -3.56 -4.87
N THR A 50 -11.99 -3.37 -3.77
CA THR A 50 -11.39 -3.22 -2.44
C THR A 50 -10.65 -4.49 -2.03
N LEU A 51 -11.28 -5.67 -2.16
CA LEU A 51 -10.65 -6.95 -1.82
C LEU A 51 -9.43 -7.24 -2.69
N LEU A 52 -9.54 -7.05 -3.99
CA LEU A 52 -8.41 -7.23 -4.91
C LEU A 52 -7.28 -6.25 -4.58
N GLY A 53 -7.61 -4.99 -4.28
CA GLY A 53 -6.66 -3.97 -3.87
C GLY A 53 -5.93 -4.36 -2.59
N LEU A 54 -6.64 -4.80 -1.56
CA LEU A 54 -6.06 -5.26 -0.29
C LEU A 54 -5.15 -6.48 -0.51
N PHE A 55 -5.62 -7.48 -1.24
CA PHE A 55 -4.85 -8.70 -1.53
C PHE A 55 -3.58 -8.39 -2.32
N MET A 56 -3.71 -7.65 -3.42
CA MET A 56 -2.58 -7.33 -4.29
C MET A 56 -1.58 -6.40 -3.60
N THR A 57 -2.04 -5.47 -2.76
CA THR A 57 -1.15 -4.63 -1.96
C THR A 57 -0.38 -5.47 -0.94
N SER A 58 -1.05 -6.37 -0.22
CA SER A 58 -0.38 -7.28 0.72
C SER A 58 0.66 -8.16 0.02
N LEU A 59 0.31 -8.75 -1.13
CA LEU A 59 1.22 -9.57 -1.92
C LEU A 59 2.40 -8.75 -2.46
N PHE A 60 2.13 -7.54 -2.95
CA PHE A 60 3.16 -6.62 -3.42
C PHE A 60 4.12 -6.25 -2.28
N MET A 61 3.61 -5.94 -1.08
CA MET A 61 4.45 -5.60 0.07
C MET A 61 5.27 -6.80 0.56
N ALA A 62 4.73 -8.01 0.51
CA ALA A 62 5.47 -9.22 0.83
C ALA A 62 6.60 -9.51 -0.18
N LEU A 63 6.38 -9.18 -1.46
CA LEU A 63 7.37 -9.31 -2.53
C LEU A 63 8.21 -8.06 -2.73
N PHE A 64 7.93 -6.98 -2.00
CA PHE A 64 8.57 -5.71 -2.18
C PHE A 64 10.08 -5.92 -2.00
N PRO A 65 10.88 -5.52 -2.99
CA PRO A 65 12.26 -5.92 -2.99
C PRO A 65 12.99 -5.22 -1.87
N ASP A 66 13.64 -6.01 -1.04
CA ASP A 66 14.70 -5.47 -0.21
C ASP A 66 15.80 -4.95 -1.15
N LEU A 67 16.13 -3.67 -0.99
CA LEU A 67 17.05 -2.95 -1.86
C LEU A 67 18.48 -3.47 -1.69
N ASP A 68 18.75 -4.06 -0.53
CA ASP A 68 20.04 -4.57 -0.09
C ASP A 68 20.32 -6.00 -0.59
N ILE A 69 19.28 -6.72 -1.00
CA ILE A 69 19.35 -8.16 -1.24
C ILE A 69 19.09 -8.46 -2.71
N GLN A 70 20.10 -9.00 -3.38
CA GLN A 70 19.95 -9.55 -4.73
C GLN A 70 18.89 -10.65 -4.74
N SER A 71 17.71 -10.32 -5.29
CA SER A 71 16.56 -11.22 -5.32
C SER A 71 15.81 -11.16 -6.66
N VAL A 72 15.03 -12.19 -6.94
CA VAL A 72 14.20 -12.26 -8.15
C VAL A 72 13.20 -11.11 -8.18
N SER A 73 12.57 -10.80 -7.05
CA SER A 73 11.62 -9.69 -6.93
C SER A 73 12.29 -8.33 -7.18
N GLN A 74 13.51 -8.12 -6.66
CA GLN A 74 14.28 -6.89 -6.92
C GLN A 74 14.57 -6.71 -8.42
N ARG A 75 15.01 -7.78 -9.09
CA ARG A 75 15.30 -7.72 -10.52
C ARG A 75 14.07 -7.37 -11.34
N TRP A 76 12.92 -7.97 -11.05
CA TRP A 76 11.68 -7.68 -11.76
C TRP A 76 11.11 -6.31 -11.43
N PHE A 77 11.17 -5.88 -10.17
CA PHE A 77 10.75 -4.55 -9.75
C PHE A 77 11.47 -3.46 -10.55
N PHE A 78 12.80 -3.46 -10.59
CA PHE A 78 13.54 -2.43 -11.33
C PHE A 78 13.34 -2.52 -12.84
N ARG A 79 13.08 -3.71 -13.40
CA ARG A 79 12.68 -3.85 -14.81
C ARG A 79 11.33 -3.19 -15.08
N ILE A 80 10.35 -3.39 -14.18
CA ILE A 80 9.03 -2.76 -14.28
C ILE A 80 9.17 -1.24 -14.14
N VAL A 81 9.92 -0.75 -13.16
CA VAL A 81 10.20 0.68 -12.97
C VAL A 81 10.85 1.27 -14.23
N PHE A 82 11.83 0.60 -14.83
CA PHE A 82 12.47 1.04 -16.06
C PHE A 82 11.49 1.14 -17.23
N VAL A 83 10.63 0.13 -17.41
CA VAL A 83 9.59 0.15 -18.45
C VAL A 83 8.58 1.28 -18.20
N LEU A 84 8.15 1.48 -16.95
CA LEU A 84 7.23 2.56 -16.57
C LEU A 84 7.85 3.93 -16.83
N MET A 85 9.14 4.12 -16.52
CA MET A 85 9.86 5.35 -16.84
C MET A 85 9.88 5.60 -18.35
N GLY A 86 10.11 4.57 -19.17
CA GLY A 86 10.01 4.67 -20.63
C GLY A 86 8.61 5.11 -21.08
N ILE A 87 7.55 4.48 -20.54
CA ILE A 87 6.15 4.85 -20.83
C ILE A 87 5.89 6.31 -20.44
N MET A 88 6.32 6.75 -19.26
CA MET A 88 6.15 8.13 -18.79
C MET A 88 6.87 9.14 -19.69
N HIS A 89 8.09 8.81 -20.13
CA HIS A 89 8.86 9.65 -21.04
C HIS A 89 8.17 9.81 -22.40
N PHE A 90 7.74 8.71 -23.02
CA PHE A 90 7.09 8.75 -24.34
C PHE A 90 5.66 9.27 -24.30
N SER A 91 4.99 9.21 -23.16
CA SER A 91 3.66 9.84 -22.96
C SER A 91 3.73 11.32 -22.57
N GLY A 92 4.93 11.91 -22.51
CA GLY A 92 5.13 13.32 -22.17
C GLY A 92 4.88 13.65 -20.70
N ARG A 93 4.73 12.65 -19.82
CA ARG A 93 4.47 12.82 -18.39
C ARG A 93 5.77 13.01 -17.61
N TYR A 94 6.50 14.07 -17.93
CA TYR A 94 7.83 14.32 -17.37
C TYR A 94 7.83 14.56 -15.86
N ASP A 95 6.77 15.17 -15.31
CA ASP A 95 6.65 15.38 -13.86
C ASP A 95 6.68 14.06 -13.10
N LEU A 96 5.87 13.09 -13.55
CA LEU A 96 5.84 11.75 -12.95
C LEU A 96 7.15 11.00 -13.16
N PHE A 97 7.75 11.14 -14.34
CA PHE A 97 9.05 10.56 -14.62
C PHE A 97 10.10 11.04 -13.61
N VAL A 98 10.19 12.35 -13.36
CA VAL A 98 11.15 12.93 -12.42
C VAL A 98 10.89 12.46 -11.01
N ILE A 99 9.63 12.48 -10.56
CA ILE A 99 9.26 12.00 -9.21
C ILE A 99 9.65 10.53 -9.04
N VAL A 100 9.30 9.66 -9.99
CA VAL A 100 9.61 8.24 -9.93
C VAL A 100 11.10 7.98 -10.00
N ALA A 101 11.83 8.68 -10.88
CA ALA A 101 13.28 8.56 -10.99
C ALA A 101 13.99 8.98 -9.68
N PHE A 102 13.54 10.08 -9.08
CA PHE A 102 14.06 10.55 -7.80
C PHE A 102 13.82 9.52 -6.69
N CYS A 103 12.57 9.05 -6.56
CA CYS A 103 12.21 8.02 -5.58
C CYS A 103 12.98 6.71 -5.78
N ALA A 104 13.24 6.29 -7.02
CA ALA A 104 13.98 5.06 -7.31
C ALA A 104 15.46 5.13 -6.91
N ILE A 105 16.04 6.33 -6.82
CA ILE A 105 17.45 6.55 -6.43
C ILE A 105 17.60 6.73 -4.91
N LEU A 106 16.54 7.12 -4.19
CA LEU A 106 16.56 7.29 -2.72
C LEU A 106 17.22 6.13 -1.96
N PRO A 107 16.95 4.85 -2.29
CA PRO A 107 17.63 3.71 -1.69
C PRO A 107 19.15 3.74 -1.76
N VAL A 108 19.70 4.26 -2.85
CA VAL A 108 21.14 4.28 -3.14
C VAL A 108 21.81 5.45 -2.42
N LEU A 109 21.06 6.50 -2.11
CA LEU A 109 21.58 7.73 -1.48
C LEU A 109 21.78 7.60 0.03
N HIS A 110 21.25 6.55 0.68
CA HIS A 110 21.28 6.43 2.13
C HIS A 110 21.73 5.06 2.61
N GLN A 111 22.27 4.99 3.82
CA GLN A 111 22.63 3.71 4.44
C GLN A 111 21.38 2.89 4.74
N HIS A 112 21.49 1.58 4.53
CA HIS A 112 20.39 0.60 4.62
C HIS A 112 19.69 0.49 5.99
N ARG A 113 20.20 1.16 7.02
CA ARG A 113 19.59 1.25 8.36
C ARG A 113 19.51 2.70 8.83
N GLY A 114 18.94 3.54 7.98
CA GLY A 114 18.69 4.95 8.26
C GLY A 114 17.56 5.19 9.26
N TRP A 115 17.02 6.41 9.19
CA TRP A 115 15.90 6.85 10.02
C TRP A 115 14.67 5.93 9.90
N THR A 116 14.49 5.17 8.82
CA THR A 116 13.37 4.23 8.65
C THR A 116 13.40 3.04 9.62
N HIS A 117 14.56 2.72 10.19
CA HIS A 117 14.72 1.65 11.18
C HIS A 117 14.77 2.14 12.63
N TRP A 118 14.50 3.43 12.86
CA TRP A 118 14.41 3.97 14.21
C TRP A 118 13.14 3.48 14.90
N LYS A 119 13.24 3.18 16.20
CA LYS A 119 12.14 2.62 17.00
C LYS A 119 10.87 3.48 16.98
N ILE A 120 11.04 4.79 16.77
CA ILE A 120 9.93 5.76 16.74
C ILE A 120 9.32 5.93 15.35
N THR A 121 9.97 5.46 14.30
CA THR A 121 9.57 5.75 12.92
C THR A 121 8.21 5.15 12.53
N PRO A 122 7.85 3.92 12.94
CA PRO A 122 6.49 3.41 12.72
C PRO A 122 5.41 4.31 13.35
N TRP A 123 5.65 4.78 14.57
CA TRP A 123 4.75 5.69 15.30
C TRP A 123 4.64 7.05 14.62
N ALA A 124 5.77 7.60 14.18
CA ALA A 124 5.80 8.88 13.47
C ALA A 124 5.02 8.80 12.14
N ILE A 125 5.17 7.70 11.39
CA ILE A 125 4.43 7.47 10.15
C ILE A 125 2.93 7.31 10.42
N ALA A 126 2.55 6.52 11.44
CA ALA A 126 1.14 6.32 11.80
C ALA A 126 0.44 7.64 12.18
N VAL A 127 1.08 8.45 13.05
CA VAL A 127 0.55 9.77 13.44
C VAL A 127 0.49 10.71 12.23
N PHE A 128 1.52 10.73 11.38
CA PHE A 128 1.52 11.54 10.17
C PHE A 128 0.35 11.18 9.24
N LEU A 129 0.11 9.89 8.98
CA LEU A 129 -1.01 9.44 8.16
C LEU A 129 -2.37 9.81 8.76
N ALA A 130 -2.53 9.67 10.08
CA ALA A 130 -3.77 10.06 10.76
C ALA A 130 -4.06 11.57 10.63
N ILE A 131 -3.03 12.41 10.78
CA ILE A 131 -3.13 13.86 10.60
C ILE A 131 -3.49 14.21 9.16
N VAL A 132 -2.82 13.59 8.18
CA VAL A 132 -3.08 13.84 6.75
C VAL A 132 -4.51 13.44 6.38
N GLN A 133 -5.00 12.31 6.89
CA GLN A 133 -6.38 11.86 6.68
C GLN A 133 -7.38 12.89 7.22
N GLU A 134 -7.21 13.33 8.47
CA GLU A 134 -8.10 14.32 9.07
C GLU A 134 -8.00 15.67 8.35
N TYR A 135 -6.82 16.07 7.87
CA TYR A 135 -6.67 17.28 7.06
C TYR A 135 -7.54 17.23 5.80
N PHE A 136 -7.49 16.13 5.05
CA PHE A 136 -8.31 15.98 3.85
C PHE A 136 -9.81 15.90 4.18
N HIS A 137 -10.18 15.24 5.28
CA HIS A 137 -11.57 15.20 5.75
C HIS A 137 -12.07 16.60 6.15
N ALA A 138 -11.28 17.35 6.92
CA ALA A 138 -11.59 18.71 7.32
C ALA A 138 -11.74 19.64 6.11
N GLN A 139 -10.91 19.48 5.07
CA GLN A 139 -11.05 20.25 3.84
C GLN A 139 -12.36 19.95 3.10
N GLN A 140 -12.86 18.71 3.19
CA GLN A 140 -14.16 18.31 2.63
C GLN A 140 -15.34 18.79 3.51
N ARG A 141 -15.14 18.96 4.82
CA ARG A 141 -16.13 19.52 5.73
C ARG A 141 -16.12 21.04 5.62
N THR A 142 -17.01 21.61 4.80
CA THR A 142 -17.15 23.06 4.57
C THR A 142 -17.26 23.92 5.84
N TYR A 143 -17.62 23.34 6.99
CA TYR A 143 -17.87 24.04 8.25
C TYR A 143 -17.09 23.50 9.47
N GLY A 144 -16.34 22.40 9.32
CA GLY A 144 -15.59 21.77 10.41
C GLY A 144 -14.11 21.80 10.10
N GLY A 145 -13.34 22.63 10.82
CA GLY A 145 -11.89 22.67 10.68
C GLY A 145 -11.23 21.36 11.10
N PHE A 146 -9.90 21.35 11.08
CA PHE A 146 -9.12 20.21 11.58
C PHE A 146 -9.36 20.00 13.08
N GLU A 147 -9.64 18.77 13.50
CA GLU A 147 -9.89 18.41 14.90
C GLU A 147 -8.97 17.28 15.39
N TRP A 148 -8.30 17.51 16.52
CA TRP A 148 -7.41 16.52 17.13
C TRP A 148 -8.13 15.30 17.72
N GLU A 149 -9.39 15.45 18.12
CA GLU A 149 -10.19 14.35 18.67
C GLU A 149 -10.40 13.25 17.61
N ASN A 150 -10.70 13.63 16.36
CA ASN A 150 -10.85 12.68 15.24
C ASN A 150 -9.54 11.94 14.95
N VAL A 151 -8.38 12.60 15.08
CA VAL A 151 -7.07 11.95 14.92
C VAL A 151 -6.84 10.89 16.01
N LEU A 152 -7.20 11.20 17.26
CA LEU A 152 -7.07 10.26 18.38
C LEU A 152 -8.05 9.10 18.27
N GLU A 153 -9.30 9.36 17.90
CA GLU A 153 -10.31 8.33 17.66
C GLU A 153 -9.89 7.39 16.51
N LEU A 154 -9.31 7.93 15.44
CA LEU A 154 -8.75 7.15 14.35
C LEU A 154 -7.62 6.23 14.86
N LEU A 155 -6.69 6.76 15.64
CA LEU A 155 -5.59 5.98 16.20
C LEU A 155 -6.09 4.90 17.18
N GLU A 156 -7.10 5.19 17.98
CA GLU A 156 -7.74 4.23 18.89
C GLU A 156 -8.47 3.12 18.13
N ARG A 157 -9.21 3.50 17.08
CA ARG A 157 -9.95 2.56 16.21
C ARG A 157 -9.04 1.63 15.43
N TYR A 158 -7.88 2.13 14.99
CA TYR A 158 -6.91 1.38 14.19
C TYR A 158 -5.65 0.99 14.98
N TRP A 159 -5.75 0.90 16.31
CA TRP A 159 -4.66 0.55 17.23
C TRP A 159 -3.97 -0.79 16.90
N LEU A 160 -4.65 -1.66 16.14
CA LEU A 160 -4.15 -2.94 15.62
C LEU A 160 -2.92 -2.83 14.68
N PHE A 161 -2.60 -1.64 14.15
CA PHE A 161 -1.44 -1.46 13.26
C PHE A 161 -0.17 -0.96 13.97
N VAL A 162 -0.25 -0.78 15.29
CA VAL A 162 0.74 -0.07 16.10
C VAL A 162 1.41 -0.97 17.16
N VAL A 163 0.84 -2.16 17.43
CA VAL A 163 1.38 -3.22 18.30
C VAL A 163 1.77 -4.43 17.44
#